data_AF-A0A932HQ96-F1
#
_entry.id   AF-A0A932HQ96-F1
#
_cell.length_a   1.000
_cell.length_b   1.000
_cell.length_c   1.000
_cell.angle_alpha   90.00
_cell.angle_beta   90.00
_cell.angle_gamma   90.00
#
_symmetry.space_group_name_H-M   'P 1'
#
loop_
_entity.id
_entity.type
_entity.pdbx_description
1 polymer ?
#
loop_
_entity_poly.entity_id
_entity_poly.type
_entity_poly.pdbx_seq_one_letter_code
_entity_poly.pdbx_strand_id
1 'polypeptide(L)'
;MIDSQHRGFTVWFTGLSGAGKSTIAERLVDILHRRGLSAVELLDGDEVRQNLSKGLGFSKEDRDTNIVRVGYVARLLTRNGAVAITAAISPYREIREQVRKQIPRFLEVFVSAPLEVLIQRDVKGLYKKALAGEIHNFTGISDPYESPDSPEVIVETGTESIEVSVQKVLRALELLRWIPIVETSLPELEEEGVISQLHKVGKLSSEQPLGIKEYRPPGVQPKESLQSHVSTIEPHGGLLVQRFLPEGYRNEIIDRIEKYPTLTLNRRQWSDIKLISNGGYSPLTGFLTEKEYTSIIHTGRLTNGLAWTIPILLLTDREEAEHLTVGQEVLLRDRDGKNLALLHLEEIFQPDKQDLARRVWRTTDLKHPGVKNLFDEGGVALAGSIDIVRLENGSGLAHSQLTPTKTREYFRQQGWKTVVAFQTRNPIHRAHEYIQKVALELVDGLLVHPLVGETKSDDIPADVRMECYKALLEKYYPANRVLLSAMPAAMRYAGPKEAIHHAIIRQNYGCTHFIVGRDHAGVGSYYGTYDAQQIFDEYTKEELAITPLKFEHTFHCTACGGMASERTCPHDTKPRLVLSGTKVRELLQLGLPIPEEFSRPEVIQILRTAYAHAKPLQEIDQ
;
A
#
# COMPACT_ATOMS: atom_id res chain seq x y z
N MET A 1 15.49 8.12 -25.40
CA MET A 1 14.01 8.11 -25.45
C MET A 1 13.56 6.70 -25.14
N ILE A 2 13.03 6.47 -23.94
CA ILE A 2 12.39 5.20 -23.56
C ILE A 2 10.89 5.50 -23.58
N ASP A 3 10.18 4.82 -24.46
CA ASP A 3 8.77 5.01 -24.74
C ASP A 3 7.91 4.61 -23.52
N SER A 4 7.19 5.58 -22.94
CA SER A 4 6.27 5.39 -21.81
C SER A 4 5.00 4.62 -22.19
N GLN A 5 4.82 4.26 -23.47
CA GLN A 5 3.65 3.52 -23.95
C GLN A 5 3.77 1.97 -23.83
N HIS A 6 4.94 1.41 -23.50
CA HIS A 6 5.13 -0.04 -23.47
C HIS A 6 5.21 -0.60 -22.04
N ARG A 7 4.06 -1.03 -21.50
CA ARG A 7 3.95 -1.75 -20.21
C ARG A 7 4.36 -3.24 -20.28
N GLY A 8 4.42 -3.83 -21.47
CA GLY A 8 4.72 -5.24 -21.66
C GLY A 8 6.18 -5.60 -21.37
N PHE A 9 6.42 -6.85 -20.97
CA PHE A 9 7.76 -7.41 -20.76
C PHE A 9 7.76 -8.92 -20.98
N THR A 10 8.96 -9.51 -21.13
CA THR A 10 9.13 -10.96 -21.24
C THR A 10 9.93 -11.50 -20.07
N VAL A 11 9.40 -12.54 -19.41
CA VAL A 11 10.13 -13.38 -18.45
C VAL A 11 10.48 -14.69 -19.15
N TRP A 12 11.78 -14.92 -19.36
CA TRP A 12 12.28 -16.07 -20.10
C TRP A 12 12.92 -17.09 -19.17
N PHE A 13 12.18 -18.16 -18.84
CA PHE A 13 12.73 -19.26 -18.05
C PHE A 13 13.52 -20.21 -18.95
N THR A 14 14.77 -20.45 -18.57
CA THR A 14 15.68 -21.42 -19.22
C THR A 14 16.25 -22.39 -18.19
N GLY A 15 16.51 -23.63 -18.58
CA GLY A 15 17.00 -24.67 -17.67
C GLY A 15 16.74 -26.06 -18.21
N LEU A 16 17.42 -27.06 -17.62
CA LEU A 16 17.26 -28.47 -17.98
C LEU A 16 15.81 -28.98 -17.79
N SER A 17 15.48 -30.10 -18.44
CA SER A 17 14.18 -30.75 -18.25
C SER A 17 13.96 -31.11 -16.77
N GLY A 18 12.75 -30.95 -16.25
CA GLY A 18 12.46 -31.22 -14.83
C GLY A 18 13.03 -30.20 -13.81
N ALA A 19 13.70 -29.13 -14.27
CA ALA A 19 14.24 -28.10 -13.37
C ALA A 19 13.18 -27.24 -12.67
N GLY A 20 11.89 -27.32 -13.06
CA GLY A 20 10.81 -26.58 -12.39
C GLY A 20 10.34 -25.30 -13.09
N LYS A 21 10.76 -25.06 -14.34
CA LYS A 21 10.36 -23.89 -15.15
C LYS A 21 8.85 -23.68 -15.20
N SER A 22 8.08 -24.66 -15.69
CA SER A 22 6.62 -24.53 -15.84
C SER A 22 5.93 -24.29 -14.50
N THR A 23 6.38 -24.97 -13.42
CA THR A 23 5.83 -24.76 -12.07
C THR A 23 6.03 -23.34 -11.56
N ILE A 24 7.22 -22.75 -11.74
CA ILE A 24 7.50 -21.37 -11.34
C ILE A 24 6.72 -20.39 -12.24
N ALA A 25 6.67 -20.67 -13.55
CA ALA A 25 5.98 -19.84 -14.53
C ALA A 25 4.47 -19.76 -14.28
N GLU A 26 3.79 -20.88 -14.02
CA GLU A 26 2.37 -20.95 -13.68
C GLU A 26 2.06 -20.15 -12.40
N ARG A 27 2.85 -20.34 -11.35
CA ARG A 27 2.71 -19.58 -10.09
C ARG A 27 2.95 -18.09 -10.29
N LEU A 28 3.87 -17.71 -11.17
CA LEU A 28 4.12 -16.32 -11.51
C LEU A 28 2.92 -15.70 -12.24
N VAL A 29 2.30 -16.41 -13.19
CA VAL A 29 1.06 -15.96 -13.88
C VAL A 29 -0.02 -15.63 -12.86
N ASP A 30 -0.31 -16.56 -11.94
CA ASP A 30 -1.33 -16.37 -10.91
C ASP A 30 -1.09 -15.12 -10.06
N ILE A 31 0.16 -14.90 -9.64
CA ILE A 31 0.51 -13.74 -8.82
C ILE A 31 0.41 -12.45 -9.63
N LEU A 32 0.88 -12.43 -10.88
CA LEU A 32 0.79 -11.24 -11.72
C LEU A 32 -0.68 -10.84 -12.01
N HIS A 33 -1.55 -11.83 -12.24
CA HIS A 33 -3.00 -11.60 -12.32
C HIS A 33 -3.56 -10.98 -11.03
N ARG A 34 -3.20 -11.52 -9.87
CA ARG A 34 -3.61 -10.96 -8.57
C ARG A 34 -3.04 -9.55 -8.32
N ARG A 35 -1.87 -9.24 -8.89
CA ARG A 35 -1.29 -7.89 -8.88
C ARG A 35 -1.91 -6.94 -9.92
N GLY A 36 -3.00 -7.35 -10.59
CA GLY A 36 -3.79 -6.50 -11.48
C GLY A 36 -3.30 -6.44 -12.92
N LEU A 37 -2.33 -7.27 -13.31
CA LEU A 37 -1.94 -7.39 -14.73
C LEU A 37 -2.94 -8.32 -15.41
N SER A 38 -3.75 -7.80 -16.34
CA SER A 38 -4.81 -8.58 -16.99
C SER A 38 -4.38 -9.29 -18.28
N ALA A 39 -3.25 -8.90 -18.86
CA ALA A 39 -2.71 -9.46 -20.11
C ALA A 39 -1.39 -10.18 -19.84
N VAL A 40 -1.46 -11.38 -19.25
CA VAL A 40 -0.30 -12.25 -18.98
C VAL A 40 -0.50 -13.56 -19.72
N GLU A 41 0.43 -13.92 -20.60
CA GLU A 41 0.35 -15.12 -21.44
C GLU A 41 1.54 -16.04 -21.18
N LEU A 42 1.24 -17.31 -20.89
CA LEU A 42 2.23 -18.35 -20.69
C LEU A 42 2.47 -19.10 -22.01
N LEU A 43 3.67 -18.96 -22.57
CA LEU A 43 4.14 -19.74 -23.70
C LEU A 43 4.82 -21.02 -23.18
N ASP A 44 4.01 -22.01 -22.80
CA ASP A 44 4.51 -23.31 -22.34
C ASP A 44 5.05 -24.16 -23.51
N GLY A 45 6.12 -24.92 -23.23
CA GLY A 45 6.82 -25.70 -24.24
C GLY A 45 5.98 -26.79 -24.91
N ASP A 46 5.02 -27.39 -24.20
CA ASP A 46 4.19 -28.45 -24.78
C ASP A 46 3.13 -27.85 -25.72
N GLU A 47 2.48 -26.75 -25.33
CA GLU A 47 1.50 -26.05 -26.16
C GLU A 47 2.12 -25.44 -27.41
N VAL A 48 3.29 -24.79 -27.26
CA VAL A 48 4.05 -24.24 -28.39
C VAL A 48 4.43 -25.35 -29.37
N ARG A 49 4.88 -26.52 -28.88
CA ARG A 49 5.25 -27.65 -29.75
C ARG A 49 4.07 -28.21 -30.52
N GLN A 50 2.89 -28.23 -29.92
CA GLN A 50 1.68 -28.73 -30.56
C GLN A 50 1.15 -27.78 -31.64
N ASN A 51 1.21 -26.46 -31.40
CA ASN A 51 0.53 -25.48 -32.24
C ASN A 51 1.46 -24.70 -33.17
N LEU A 52 2.61 -24.23 -32.68
CA LEU A 52 3.50 -23.32 -33.41
C LEU A 52 4.69 -24.04 -34.05
N SER A 53 5.15 -25.12 -33.41
CA SER A 53 6.37 -25.85 -33.77
C SER A 53 6.10 -27.31 -34.16
N LYS A 54 4.86 -27.59 -34.58
CA LYS A 54 4.46 -28.92 -35.02
C LYS A 54 5.36 -29.40 -36.16
N GLY A 55 5.92 -30.60 -36.00
CA GLY A 55 6.81 -31.23 -36.99
C GLY A 55 8.30 -30.96 -36.78
N LEU A 56 8.71 -30.08 -35.85
CA LEU A 56 10.12 -29.94 -35.46
C LEU A 56 10.53 -31.12 -34.56
N GLY A 57 11.66 -31.75 -34.89
CA GLY A 57 12.26 -32.84 -34.14
C GLY A 57 13.11 -32.38 -32.96
N PHE A 58 14.22 -33.09 -32.74
CA PHE A 58 15.15 -32.88 -31.62
C PHE A 58 16.58 -32.54 -32.06
N SER A 59 16.81 -32.27 -33.36
CA SER A 59 18.09 -31.75 -33.83
C SER A 59 18.38 -30.37 -33.24
N LYS A 60 19.63 -29.92 -33.32
CA LYS A 60 20.01 -28.57 -32.93
C LYS A 60 19.22 -27.53 -33.73
N GLU A 61 19.14 -27.69 -35.04
CA GLU A 61 18.46 -26.77 -35.95
C GLU A 61 16.96 -26.65 -35.64
N ASP A 62 16.31 -27.78 -35.33
CA ASP A 62 14.90 -27.80 -34.95
C ASP A 62 14.66 -27.11 -33.60
N ARG A 63 15.58 -27.28 -32.64
CA ARG A 63 15.53 -26.60 -31.34
C ARG A 63 15.74 -25.11 -31.50
N ASP A 64 16.73 -24.71 -32.27
CA ASP A 64 17.04 -23.30 -32.57
C ASP A 64 15.82 -22.65 -33.23
N THR A 65 15.24 -23.31 -34.24
CA THR A 65 14.01 -22.84 -34.92
C THR A 65 12.84 -22.71 -33.94
N ASN A 66 12.64 -23.69 -33.05
CA ASN A 66 11.58 -23.63 -32.04
C ASN A 66 11.77 -22.41 -31.11
N ILE A 67 12.98 -22.18 -30.61
CA ILE A 67 13.27 -21.05 -29.71
C ILE A 67 13.11 -19.71 -30.43
N VAL A 68 13.54 -19.60 -31.69
CA VAL A 68 13.33 -18.39 -32.49
C VAL A 68 11.84 -18.10 -32.69
N ARG A 69 11.01 -19.13 -32.93
CA ARG A 69 9.55 -18.97 -33.04
C ARG A 69 8.91 -18.50 -31.73
N VAL A 70 9.29 -19.09 -30.60
CA VAL A 70 8.84 -18.64 -29.27
C VAL A 70 9.25 -17.18 -29.04
N GLY A 71 10.51 -16.83 -29.34
CA GLY A 71 11.02 -15.48 -29.23
C GLY A 71 10.25 -14.47 -30.10
N TYR A 72 9.84 -14.86 -31.31
CA TYR A 72 9.00 -14.03 -32.17
C TYR A 72 7.64 -13.73 -31.54
N VAL A 73 6.95 -14.75 -30.99
CA VAL A 73 5.64 -14.57 -30.34
C VAL A 73 5.78 -13.74 -29.06
N ALA A 74 6.75 -14.05 -28.20
CA ALA A 74 7.02 -13.28 -26.98
C ALA A 74 7.28 -11.80 -27.29
N ARG A 75 8.07 -11.52 -28.35
CA ARG A 75 8.29 -10.16 -28.84
C ARG A 75 6.99 -9.45 -29.24
N LEU A 76 6.11 -10.14 -29.96
CA LEU A 76 4.84 -9.55 -30.40
C LEU A 76 3.95 -9.21 -29.20
N LEU A 77 3.81 -10.12 -28.24
CA LEU A 77 3.03 -9.89 -27.02
C LEU A 77 3.59 -8.70 -26.23
N THR A 78 4.90 -8.70 -25.98
CA THR A 78 5.58 -7.64 -25.22
C THR A 78 5.44 -6.26 -25.89
N ARG A 79 5.60 -6.17 -27.22
CA ARG A 79 5.42 -4.91 -27.95
C ARG A 79 3.97 -4.42 -28.00
N ASN A 80 2.99 -5.30 -27.73
CA ASN A 80 1.58 -4.91 -27.62
C ASN A 80 1.16 -4.70 -26.14
N GLY A 81 2.11 -4.54 -25.23
CA GLY A 81 1.83 -4.21 -23.84
C GLY A 81 1.50 -5.41 -22.94
N ALA A 82 1.48 -6.64 -23.47
CA ALA A 82 1.24 -7.85 -22.70
C ALA A 82 2.52 -8.39 -22.03
N VAL A 83 2.34 -9.15 -20.96
CA VAL A 83 3.42 -9.90 -20.31
C VAL A 83 3.52 -11.27 -20.93
N ALA A 84 4.67 -11.59 -21.53
CA ALA A 84 4.96 -12.92 -22.04
C ALA A 84 5.81 -13.69 -21.03
N ILE A 85 5.36 -14.86 -20.59
CA ILE A 85 6.14 -15.76 -19.75
C ILE A 85 6.48 -16.98 -20.60
N THR A 86 7.76 -17.30 -20.77
CA THR A 86 8.18 -18.45 -21.56
C THR A 86 8.83 -19.50 -20.68
N ALA A 87 8.44 -20.77 -20.85
CA ALA A 87 9.00 -21.90 -20.11
C ALA A 87 9.62 -22.91 -21.08
N ALA A 88 10.82 -22.60 -21.59
CA ALA A 88 11.52 -23.43 -22.57
C ALA A 88 12.84 -23.98 -22.02
N ILE A 89 13.34 -25.10 -22.57
CA ILE A 89 14.70 -25.56 -22.23
C ILE A 89 15.73 -24.57 -22.77
N SER A 90 15.54 -24.09 -24.01
CA SER A 90 16.42 -23.14 -24.71
C SER A 90 17.91 -23.38 -24.46
N PRO A 91 18.47 -24.55 -24.86
CA PRO A 91 19.76 -25.03 -24.35
C PRO A 91 20.97 -24.23 -24.81
N TYR A 92 20.93 -23.64 -26.01
CA TYR A 92 22.09 -22.96 -26.60
C TYR A 92 22.05 -21.45 -26.33
N ARG A 93 23.17 -20.91 -25.85
CA ARG A 93 23.31 -19.51 -25.43
C ARG A 93 23.15 -18.54 -26.58
N GLU A 94 23.73 -18.87 -27.74
CA GLU A 94 23.68 -18.05 -28.95
C GLU A 94 22.24 -17.65 -29.32
N ILE A 95 21.32 -18.62 -29.31
CA ILE A 95 19.93 -18.38 -29.67
C ILE A 95 19.19 -17.59 -28.58
N ARG A 96 19.47 -17.84 -27.30
CA ARG A 96 18.90 -17.02 -26.20
C ARG A 96 19.34 -15.56 -26.33
N GLU A 97 20.61 -15.31 -26.64
CA GLU A 97 21.14 -13.96 -26.90
C GLU A 97 20.51 -13.31 -28.14
N GLN A 98 20.29 -14.09 -29.20
CA GLN A 98 19.59 -13.61 -30.39
C GLN A 98 18.15 -13.17 -30.07
N VAL A 99 17.42 -13.95 -29.26
CA VAL A 99 16.05 -13.61 -28.82
C VAL A 99 16.06 -12.40 -27.88
N ARG A 100 16.95 -12.38 -26.87
CA ARG A 100 17.16 -11.28 -25.92
C ARG A 100 17.33 -9.94 -26.64
N LYS A 101 18.12 -9.88 -27.71
CA LYS A 101 18.36 -8.65 -28.51
C LYS A 101 17.12 -8.13 -29.24
N GLN A 102 16.12 -8.98 -29.48
CA GLN A 102 14.93 -8.61 -30.24
C GLN A 102 13.75 -8.21 -29.37
N ILE A 103 13.76 -8.58 -28.08
CA ILE A 103 12.66 -8.35 -27.16
C ILE A 103 13.00 -7.16 -26.25
N PRO A 104 12.22 -6.06 -26.27
CA PRO A 104 12.37 -5.02 -25.28
C PRO A 104 11.94 -5.54 -23.91
N ARG A 105 12.58 -5.10 -22.83
CA ARG A 105 12.24 -5.53 -21.45
C ARG A 105 12.22 -7.06 -21.30
N PHE A 106 13.39 -7.67 -21.52
CA PHE A 106 13.64 -9.10 -21.38
C PHE A 106 14.37 -9.42 -20.05
N LEU A 107 13.82 -10.36 -19.28
CA LEU A 107 14.37 -10.89 -18.03
C LEU A 107 14.66 -12.38 -18.20
N GLU A 108 15.93 -12.79 -18.25
CA GLU A 108 16.30 -14.21 -18.30
C GLU A 108 16.37 -14.79 -16.88
N VAL A 109 15.58 -15.83 -16.64
CA VAL A 109 15.56 -16.57 -15.38
C VAL A 109 16.22 -17.93 -15.60
N PHE A 110 17.39 -18.12 -14.99
CA PHE A 110 18.08 -19.40 -15.02
C PHE A 110 17.57 -20.31 -13.91
N VAL A 111 16.84 -21.36 -14.30
CA VAL A 111 16.35 -22.38 -13.39
C VAL A 111 17.37 -23.51 -13.30
N SER A 112 18.18 -23.45 -12.24
CA SER A 112 19.27 -24.37 -11.97
C SER A 112 18.84 -25.49 -11.03
N ALA A 113 19.27 -26.71 -11.34
CA ALA A 113 19.19 -27.87 -10.46
C ALA A 113 20.29 -28.87 -10.86
N PRO A 114 20.93 -29.54 -9.89
CA PRO A 114 21.91 -30.60 -10.18
C PRO A 114 21.28 -31.71 -11.02
N LEU A 115 22.04 -32.26 -11.96
CA LEU A 115 21.55 -33.30 -12.88
C LEU A 115 21.04 -34.53 -12.12
N GLU A 116 21.68 -34.88 -11.01
CA GLU A 116 21.27 -35.99 -10.14
C GLU A 116 19.86 -35.77 -9.58
N VAL A 117 19.55 -34.55 -9.15
CA VAL A 117 18.21 -34.17 -8.67
C VAL A 117 17.19 -34.27 -9.81
N LEU A 118 17.56 -33.87 -11.03
CA LEU A 118 16.67 -33.96 -12.19
C LEU A 118 16.39 -35.40 -12.61
N ILE A 119 17.40 -36.26 -12.60
CA ILE A 119 17.27 -37.70 -12.86
C ILE A 119 16.40 -38.36 -11.78
N GLN A 120 16.53 -37.94 -10.52
CA GLN A 120 15.65 -38.44 -9.45
C GLN A 120 14.20 -38.00 -9.63
N ARG A 121 13.96 -36.76 -10.05
CA ARG A 121 12.61 -36.23 -10.31
C ARG A 121 11.93 -36.95 -11.48
N ASP A 122 12.69 -37.15 -12.57
CA ASP A 122 12.28 -37.68 -13.88
C ASP A 122 10.77 -37.54 -14.20
N VAL A 123 10.26 -36.32 -14.10
CA VAL A 123 8.82 -36.02 -14.06
C VAL A 123 8.06 -36.59 -15.26
N LYS A 124 8.71 -36.63 -16.42
CA LYS A 124 8.15 -37.11 -17.69
C LYS A 124 8.70 -38.48 -18.12
N GLY A 125 9.52 -39.14 -17.29
CA GLY A 125 10.18 -40.40 -17.63
C GLY A 125 11.22 -40.28 -18.75
N LEU A 126 11.71 -39.08 -19.04
CA LEU A 126 12.58 -38.77 -20.17
C LEU A 126 14.05 -39.05 -19.85
N TYR A 127 14.49 -38.82 -18.60
CA TYR A 127 15.87 -39.11 -18.19
C TYR A 127 16.14 -40.60 -18.21
N LYS A 128 15.22 -41.43 -17.71
CA LYS A 128 15.33 -42.89 -17.78
C LYS A 128 15.50 -43.39 -19.23
N LYS A 129 14.69 -42.88 -20.15
CA LYS A 129 14.76 -43.24 -21.57
C LYS A 129 16.04 -42.75 -22.25
N ALA A 130 16.48 -41.52 -21.93
CA ALA A 130 17.73 -40.98 -22.45
C ALA A 130 18.96 -41.79 -21.97
N LEU A 131 19.00 -42.15 -20.68
CA LEU A 131 20.06 -42.99 -20.11
C LEU A 131 20.06 -44.42 -20.68
N ALA A 132 18.90 -44.94 -21.09
CA ALA A 132 18.78 -46.21 -21.79
C ALA A 132 19.14 -46.13 -23.29
N GLY A 133 19.45 -44.94 -23.81
CA GLY A 133 19.77 -44.71 -25.22
C GLY A 133 18.56 -44.67 -26.16
N GLU A 134 17.33 -44.66 -25.64
CA GLU A 134 16.09 -44.60 -26.43
C GLU A 134 15.79 -43.21 -26.97
N ILE A 135 16.31 -42.15 -26.32
CA ILE A 135 16.19 -40.76 -26.75
C ILE A 135 17.58 -40.23 -27.08
N HIS A 136 17.84 -40.07 -28.38
CA HIS A 136 19.07 -39.46 -28.86
C HIS A 136 19.03 -37.92 -28.72
N ASN A 137 20.20 -37.30 -28.58
CA ASN A 137 20.38 -35.84 -28.41
C ASN A 137 19.63 -35.23 -27.21
N PHE A 138 19.43 -35.96 -26.11
CA PHE A 138 18.75 -35.41 -24.94
C PHE A 138 19.63 -34.40 -24.19
N THR A 139 19.13 -33.17 -24.05
CA THR A 139 19.85 -32.05 -23.40
C THR A 139 20.25 -32.40 -21.96
N GLY A 140 21.52 -32.25 -21.62
CA GLY A 140 22.11 -32.55 -20.33
C GLY A 140 22.59 -34.01 -20.16
N ILE A 141 22.33 -34.89 -21.14
CA ILE A 141 22.83 -36.27 -21.17
C ILE A 141 23.70 -36.50 -22.41
N SER A 142 23.12 -36.39 -23.61
CA SER A 142 23.79 -36.67 -24.88
C SER A 142 23.88 -35.45 -25.81
N ASP A 143 23.38 -34.29 -25.37
CA ASP A 143 23.47 -32.98 -26.02
C ASP A 143 23.72 -31.92 -24.95
N PRO A 144 24.55 -30.88 -25.16
CA PRO A 144 24.91 -29.95 -24.11
C PRO A 144 23.76 -29.02 -23.70
N TYR A 145 23.81 -28.56 -22.46
CA TYR A 145 23.10 -27.37 -21.99
C TYR A 145 24.12 -26.28 -21.67
N GLU A 146 24.03 -25.16 -22.35
CA GLU A 146 24.92 -24.02 -22.13
C GLU A 146 24.25 -23.07 -21.14
N SER A 147 24.67 -23.11 -19.87
CA SER A 147 24.19 -22.18 -18.86
C SER A 147 24.38 -20.71 -19.29
N PRO A 148 23.42 -19.81 -18.99
CA PRO A 148 23.57 -18.39 -19.30
C PRO A 148 24.71 -17.79 -18.45
N ASP A 149 25.53 -16.94 -19.07
CA ASP A 149 26.64 -16.27 -18.37
C ASP A 149 26.14 -15.13 -17.47
N SER A 150 25.10 -14.44 -17.91
CA SER A 150 24.57 -13.22 -17.30
C SER A 150 23.03 -13.25 -17.19
N PRO A 151 22.42 -14.27 -16.55
CA PRO A 151 20.99 -14.26 -16.31
C PRO A 151 20.63 -13.15 -15.32
N GLU A 152 19.48 -12.51 -15.47
CA GLU A 152 19.02 -11.50 -14.51
C GLU A 152 18.61 -12.12 -13.17
N VAL A 153 18.09 -13.34 -13.18
CA VAL A 153 17.67 -14.07 -11.97
C VAL A 153 18.17 -15.50 -12.04
N ILE A 154 18.69 -16.00 -10.92
CA ILE A 154 19.07 -17.41 -10.75
C ILE A 154 18.19 -17.99 -9.66
N VAL A 155 17.56 -19.13 -9.95
CA VAL A 155 16.75 -19.89 -9.01
C VAL A 155 17.31 -21.31 -8.87
N GLU A 156 17.54 -21.76 -7.64
CA GLU A 156 18.21 -23.02 -7.32
C GLU A 156 17.21 -24.06 -6.78
N THR A 157 16.37 -24.59 -7.66
CA THR A 157 15.21 -25.42 -7.25
C THR A 157 15.57 -26.74 -6.56
N GLY A 158 16.85 -27.14 -6.54
CA GLY A 158 17.34 -28.29 -5.77
C GLY A 158 17.49 -28.02 -4.28
N THR A 159 17.61 -26.74 -3.89
CA THR A 159 17.93 -26.29 -2.53
C THR A 159 16.88 -25.31 -1.98
N GLU A 160 16.17 -24.59 -2.86
CA GLU A 160 15.16 -23.61 -2.47
C GLU A 160 13.72 -24.07 -2.74
N SER A 161 12.76 -23.48 -2.03
CA SER A 161 11.33 -23.74 -2.24
C SER A 161 10.79 -22.99 -3.47
N ILE A 162 9.68 -23.48 -4.02
CA ILE A 162 8.97 -22.81 -5.14
C ILE A 162 8.66 -21.35 -4.79
N GLU A 163 8.25 -21.07 -3.54
CA GLU A 163 7.90 -19.71 -3.12
C GLU A 163 9.14 -18.80 -3.17
N VAL A 164 10.29 -19.25 -2.69
CA VAL A 164 11.55 -18.47 -2.79
C VAL A 164 11.90 -18.20 -4.24
N SER A 165 11.85 -19.21 -5.13
CA SER A 165 12.12 -19.03 -6.56
C SER A 165 11.21 -18.00 -7.21
N VAL A 166 9.90 -18.07 -6.92
CA VAL A 166 8.90 -17.14 -7.47
C VAL A 166 9.13 -15.72 -6.92
N GLN A 167 9.40 -15.58 -5.63
CA GLN A 167 9.67 -14.28 -5.01
C GLN A 167 10.96 -13.64 -5.54
N LYS A 168 12.01 -14.40 -5.87
CA LYS A 168 13.21 -13.87 -6.55
C LYS A 168 12.87 -13.22 -7.90
N VAL A 169 12.04 -13.89 -8.70
CA VAL A 169 11.60 -13.37 -10.01
C VAL A 169 10.74 -12.12 -9.84
N LEU A 170 9.75 -12.15 -8.93
CA LEU A 170 8.92 -11.00 -8.61
C LEU A 170 9.76 -9.82 -8.13
N ARG A 171 10.72 -10.06 -7.23
CA ARG A 171 11.59 -9.03 -6.70
C ARG A 171 12.43 -8.38 -7.79
N ALA A 172 12.95 -9.18 -8.73
CA ALA A 172 13.64 -8.62 -9.88
C ALA A 172 12.72 -7.73 -10.74
N LEU A 173 11.50 -8.17 -11.03
CA LEU A 173 10.51 -7.37 -11.77
C LEU A 173 10.15 -6.07 -11.05
N GLU A 174 10.04 -6.09 -9.72
CA GLU A 174 9.79 -4.93 -8.87
C GLU A 174 10.96 -3.93 -8.91
N LEU A 175 12.19 -4.42 -8.73
CA LEU A 175 13.41 -3.63 -8.76
C LEU A 175 13.61 -2.97 -10.14
N LEU A 176 13.26 -3.69 -11.20
CA LEU A 176 13.26 -3.17 -12.58
C LEU A 176 12.09 -2.25 -12.91
N ARG A 177 11.14 -2.06 -11.97
CA ARG A 177 9.91 -1.26 -12.15
C ARG A 177 9.01 -1.75 -13.26
N TRP A 178 9.03 -3.06 -13.50
CA TRP A 178 8.12 -3.68 -14.46
C TRP A 178 6.77 -4.01 -13.84
N ILE A 179 6.75 -4.17 -12.51
CA ILE A 179 5.56 -4.28 -11.70
C ILE A 179 5.69 -3.37 -10.46
N PRO A 180 4.58 -2.97 -9.80
CA PRO A 180 4.63 -2.20 -8.56
C PRO A 180 5.40 -2.92 -7.46
N ILE A 181 6.13 -2.16 -6.64
CA ILE A 181 6.83 -2.69 -5.46
C ILE A 181 5.84 -2.93 -4.34
N VAL A 182 6.01 -4.07 -3.68
CA VAL A 182 5.17 -4.51 -2.57
C VAL A 182 6.06 -5.02 -1.45
N GLU A 183 5.48 -5.24 -0.27
CA GLU A 183 6.19 -5.86 0.84
C GLU A 183 6.64 -7.28 0.45
N THR A 184 7.95 -7.52 0.53
CA THR A 184 8.56 -8.80 0.14
C THR A 184 8.49 -9.80 1.29
N SER A 185 8.24 -11.06 0.95
CA SER A 185 8.41 -12.20 1.88
C SER A 185 9.74 -12.92 1.69
N LEU A 186 10.58 -12.43 0.77
CA LEU A 186 11.87 -13.00 0.44
C LEU A 186 12.86 -12.80 1.61
N PRO A 187 13.60 -13.84 2.03
CA PRO A 187 14.65 -13.68 3.03
C PRO A 187 15.72 -12.66 2.59
N GLU A 188 16.26 -11.89 3.53
CA GLU A 188 17.23 -10.81 3.25
C GLU A 188 18.41 -11.26 2.37
N LEU A 189 19.02 -12.41 2.69
CA LEU A 189 20.12 -12.98 1.92
C LEU A 189 19.76 -13.26 0.45
N GLU A 190 18.52 -13.71 0.22
CA GLU A 190 18.04 -14.01 -1.13
C GLU A 190 17.73 -12.73 -1.91
N GLU A 191 17.21 -11.71 -1.21
CA GLU A 191 16.99 -10.38 -1.79
C GLU A 191 18.32 -9.73 -2.20
N GLU A 192 19.32 -9.74 -1.31
CA GLU A 192 20.68 -9.26 -1.62
C GLU A 192 21.28 -9.99 -2.83
N GLY A 193 21.04 -11.30 -2.94
CA GLY A 193 21.44 -12.11 -4.09
C GLY A 193 20.84 -11.60 -5.41
N VAL A 194 19.53 -11.32 -5.42
CA VAL A 194 18.83 -10.77 -6.60
C VAL A 194 19.40 -9.41 -6.98
N ILE A 195 19.59 -8.52 -6.00
CA ILE A 195 20.12 -7.17 -6.22
C ILE A 195 21.54 -7.23 -6.80
N SER A 196 22.41 -8.02 -6.18
CA SER A 196 23.80 -8.21 -6.61
C SER A 196 23.86 -8.75 -8.03
N GLN A 197 22.99 -9.70 -8.37
CA GLN A 197 22.91 -10.24 -9.72
C GLN A 197 22.45 -9.18 -10.74
N LEU A 198 21.42 -8.38 -10.43
CA LEU A 198 20.96 -7.31 -11.33
C LEU A 198 22.03 -6.22 -11.54
N HIS A 199 22.83 -5.90 -10.52
CA HIS A 199 24.00 -5.03 -10.68
C HIS A 199 25.04 -5.66 -11.60
N LYS A 200 25.39 -6.93 -11.37
CA LYS A 200 26.40 -7.65 -12.15
C LYS A 200 26.06 -7.66 -13.63
N VAL A 201 24.78 -7.79 -13.98
CA VAL A 201 24.32 -7.79 -15.38
C VAL A 201 23.98 -6.40 -15.93
N GLY A 202 24.28 -5.33 -15.18
CA GLY A 202 24.09 -3.94 -15.62
C GLY A 202 22.62 -3.51 -15.74
N LYS A 203 21.71 -4.24 -15.10
CA LYS A 203 20.27 -3.89 -15.04
C LYS A 203 19.93 -3.01 -13.85
N LEU A 204 20.83 -2.92 -12.86
CA LEU A 204 20.76 -2.05 -11.70
C LEU A 204 22.07 -1.25 -11.56
N SER A 205 22.03 0.08 -11.37
CA SER A 205 23.25 0.90 -11.25
C SER A 205 23.81 0.91 -9.82
N SER A 206 25.14 0.82 -9.63
CA SER A 206 25.82 0.71 -8.33
C SER A 206 25.59 1.87 -7.35
N GLU A 207 24.94 2.94 -7.78
CA GLU A 207 24.54 4.10 -6.97
C GLU A 207 23.06 4.05 -6.55
N GLN A 208 22.41 2.89 -6.67
CA GLN A 208 21.06 2.65 -6.16
C GLN A 208 21.11 2.15 -4.71
N PRO A 209 20.90 3.00 -3.68
CA PRO A 209 20.62 2.48 -2.38
C PRO A 209 19.20 1.95 -2.36
N LEU A 210 19.16 0.74 -1.82
CA LEU A 210 18.01 -0.08 -1.54
C LEU A 210 17.23 0.66 -0.47
N GLY A 211 16.21 1.39 -0.89
CA GLY A 211 15.40 2.20 0.01
C GLY A 211 14.65 1.30 0.99
N ILE A 212 15.22 1.10 2.19
CA ILE A 212 14.64 1.20 3.53
C ILE A 212 15.85 1.28 4.47
N LYS A 213 16.28 2.49 4.89
CA LYS A 213 17.12 2.61 6.08
C LYS A 213 16.22 2.50 7.30
N GLU A 214 16.46 1.46 8.09
CA GLU A 214 15.82 1.21 9.39
C GLU A 214 15.82 2.47 10.27
N TYR A 215 14.66 2.83 10.80
CA TYR A 215 14.57 3.69 11.98
C TYR A 215 14.14 2.80 13.15
N ARG A 216 15.03 2.61 14.12
CA ARG A 216 14.78 1.85 15.34
C ARG A 216 14.07 2.74 16.35
N PRO A 217 12.81 2.48 16.71
CA PRO A 217 12.17 3.21 17.81
C PRO A 217 12.96 2.93 19.10
N PRO A 218 13.25 3.97 19.92
CA PRO A 218 13.93 3.77 21.19
C PRO A 218 13.06 2.95 22.15
N GLY A 219 13.60 1.83 22.66
CA GLY A 219 13.01 1.06 23.76
C GLY A 219 12.61 -0.40 23.48
N VAL A 220 12.81 -0.93 22.28
CA VAL A 220 12.52 -2.34 21.96
C VAL A 220 13.82 -3.15 21.91
N GLN A 221 14.06 -4.01 22.89
CA GLN A 221 15.08 -5.07 22.74
C GLN A 221 14.48 -6.23 21.94
N PRO A 222 15.15 -6.73 20.89
CA PRO A 222 14.67 -7.90 20.15
C PRO A 222 14.63 -9.10 21.09
N LYS A 223 13.48 -9.80 21.13
CA LYS A 223 13.49 -11.20 21.54
C LYS A 223 13.99 -12.02 20.36
N GLU A 224 15.08 -12.74 20.55
CA GLU A 224 15.64 -13.64 19.54
C GLU A 224 14.63 -14.74 19.16
N SER A 225 14.59 -15.01 17.85
CA SER A 225 13.98 -16.17 17.20
C SER A 225 12.47 -16.37 17.40
N LEU A 226 11.68 -15.79 16.49
CA LEU A 226 10.43 -16.41 16.04
C LEU A 226 10.34 -16.32 14.52
N GLN A 227 10.79 -17.39 13.85
CA GLN A 227 10.26 -17.78 12.55
C GLN A 227 8.76 -18.04 12.76
N SER A 228 7.93 -17.04 12.53
CA SER A 228 6.49 -17.25 12.50
C SER A 228 5.87 -16.37 11.42
N HIS A 229 5.25 -17.03 10.44
CA HIS A 229 4.45 -16.44 9.35
C HIS A 229 3.14 -15.86 9.88
N VAL A 230 3.16 -15.15 11.02
CA VAL A 230 1.98 -14.55 11.62
C VAL A 230 1.67 -13.25 10.89
N SER A 231 0.82 -13.33 9.86
CA SER A 231 0.15 -12.18 9.25
C SER A 231 -1.14 -11.90 10.04
N THR A 232 -1.40 -10.64 10.39
CA THR A 232 -2.63 -10.23 11.10
C THR A 232 -3.85 -10.24 10.17
N ILE A 233 -3.73 -9.57 9.02
CA ILE A 233 -4.77 -9.43 8.00
C ILE A 233 -4.12 -9.06 6.66
N GLU A 234 -4.66 -9.54 5.55
CA GLU A 234 -4.20 -9.13 4.22
C GLU A 234 -4.48 -7.62 3.97
N PRO A 235 -3.59 -6.91 3.26
CA PRO A 235 -3.87 -5.56 2.78
C PRO A 235 -5.17 -5.51 1.97
N HIS A 236 -5.78 -4.35 1.88
CA HIS A 236 -6.98 -4.16 1.07
C HIS A 236 -6.62 -4.35 -0.42
N GLY A 237 -7.30 -5.29 -1.08
CA GLY A 237 -6.93 -5.77 -2.42
C GLY A 237 -5.84 -6.83 -2.46
N GLY A 238 -5.44 -7.39 -1.30
CA GLY A 238 -4.47 -8.50 -1.19
C GLY A 238 -3.01 -8.10 -1.36
N LEU A 239 -2.72 -6.81 -1.57
CA LEU A 239 -1.38 -6.34 -1.84
C LEU A 239 -1.14 -4.96 -1.22
N LEU A 240 -0.04 -4.82 -0.48
CA LEU A 240 0.38 -3.51 0.02
C LEU A 240 1.20 -2.82 -1.06
N VAL A 241 0.60 -1.86 -1.75
CA VAL A 241 1.20 -1.13 -2.87
C VAL A 241 2.05 0.02 -2.34
N GLN A 242 3.33 0.09 -2.72
CA GLN A 242 4.18 1.23 -2.39
C GLN A 242 4.70 1.93 -3.65
N ARG A 243 4.77 3.26 -3.59
CA ARG A 243 5.20 4.12 -4.71
C ARG A 243 6.50 4.86 -4.44
N PHE A 244 7.38 4.26 -3.63
CA PHE A 244 8.74 4.76 -3.44
C PHE A 244 9.65 4.30 -4.56
N LEU A 245 10.52 5.18 -5.06
CA LEU A 245 11.56 4.85 -6.03
C LEU A 245 12.89 4.48 -5.34
N PRO A 246 13.69 3.54 -5.88
CA PRO A 246 15.04 3.28 -5.40
C PRO A 246 15.89 4.52 -5.72
N GLU A 247 16.92 4.83 -4.94
CA GLU A 247 17.52 6.17 -5.06
C GLU A 247 18.30 6.43 -6.34
N GLY A 248 18.84 5.42 -7.02
CA GLY A 248 19.43 5.66 -8.34
C GLY A 248 18.41 6.04 -9.41
N TYR A 249 17.17 5.51 -9.37
CA TYR A 249 16.11 6.03 -10.25
C TYR A 249 15.67 7.44 -9.84
N ARG A 250 15.67 7.75 -8.53
CA ARG A 250 15.43 9.11 -8.06
C ARG A 250 16.48 10.07 -8.62
N ASN A 251 17.76 9.66 -8.66
CA ASN A 251 18.84 10.46 -9.24
C ASN A 251 18.64 10.69 -10.75
N GLU A 252 18.29 9.66 -11.52
CA GLU A 252 17.99 9.81 -12.95
C GLU A 252 16.81 10.76 -13.26
N ILE A 253 15.84 10.81 -12.34
CA ILE A 253 14.73 11.77 -12.41
C ILE A 253 15.21 13.17 -12.04
N ILE A 254 16.02 13.29 -10.98
CA ILE A 254 16.62 14.56 -10.55
C ILE A 254 17.45 15.17 -11.69
N ASP A 255 18.22 14.37 -12.43
CA ASP A 255 19.04 14.83 -13.56
C ASP A 255 18.21 15.38 -14.74
N ARG A 256 16.95 14.98 -14.84
CA ARG A 256 16.03 15.40 -15.91
C ARG A 256 14.90 16.29 -15.39
N ILE A 257 14.96 16.69 -14.13
CA ILE A 257 13.82 17.28 -13.41
C ILE A 257 13.36 18.62 -14.00
N GLU A 258 14.28 19.37 -14.60
CA GLU A 258 14.03 20.66 -15.26
C GLU A 258 13.20 20.52 -16.54
N LYS A 259 13.10 19.31 -17.11
CA LYS A 259 12.36 19.05 -18.36
C LYS A 259 10.87 18.81 -18.13
N TYR A 260 10.47 18.52 -16.88
CA TYR A 260 9.10 18.18 -16.57
C TYR A 260 8.26 19.43 -16.33
N PRO A 261 7.04 19.51 -16.88
CA PRO A 261 6.06 20.49 -16.41
C PRO A 261 5.81 20.26 -14.92
N THR A 262 5.50 21.34 -14.20
CA THR A 262 5.41 21.32 -12.74
C THR A 262 4.03 21.68 -12.26
N LEU A 263 3.55 21.01 -11.20
CA LEU A 263 2.32 21.35 -10.51
C LEU A 263 2.59 21.56 -9.01
N THR A 264 2.06 22.65 -8.46
CA THR A 264 2.21 22.96 -7.02
C THR A 264 1.06 22.35 -6.23
N LEU A 265 1.40 21.50 -5.26
CA LEU A 265 0.44 20.80 -4.43
C LEU A 265 -0.02 21.64 -3.25
N ASN A 266 -1.30 21.48 -2.89
CA ASN A 266 -1.79 21.85 -1.58
C ASN A 266 -1.44 20.77 -0.53
N ARG A 267 -1.60 21.11 0.76
CA ARG A 267 -1.26 20.21 1.88
C ARG A 267 -2.15 18.96 1.95
N ARG A 268 -3.41 19.02 1.49
CA ARG A 268 -4.32 17.86 1.43
C ARG A 268 -3.89 16.88 0.35
N GLN A 269 -3.56 17.39 -0.84
CA GLN A 269 -3.03 16.59 -1.94
C GLN A 269 -1.71 15.92 -1.54
N TRP A 270 -0.85 16.61 -0.80
CA TRP A 270 0.36 16.00 -0.23
C TRP A 270 0.05 14.89 0.77
N SER A 271 -0.99 15.06 1.59
CA SER A 271 -1.44 14.02 2.53
C SER A 271 -1.94 12.77 1.79
N ASP A 272 -2.65 12.94 0.67
CA ASP A 272 -3.08 11.82 -0.17
C ASP A 272 -1.90 11.11 -0.84
N ILE A 273 -0.93 11.86 -1.40
CA ILE A 273 0.30 11.29 -1.97
C ILE A 273 1.09 10.50 -0.95
N LYS A 274 1.19 10.97 0.31
CA LYS A 274 1.83 10.23 1.40
C LYS A 274 1.16 8.87 1.65
N LEU A 275 -0.16 8.80 1.57
CA LEU A 275 -0.91 7.56 1.81
C LEU A 275 -0.94 6.62 0.59
N ILE A 276 -0.97 7.16 -0.63
CA ILE A 276 -0.76 6.36 -1.84
C ILE A 276 0.64 5.75 -1.81
N SER A 277 1.66 6.57 -1.54
CA SER A 277 3.05 6.13 -1.63
C SER A 277 3.47 5.14 -0.56
N ASN A 278 2.98 5.28 0.67
CA ASN A 278 3.31 4.37 1.75
C ASN A 278 2.44 3.10 1.80
N GLY A 279 1.42 3.01 0.95
CA GLY A 279 0.47 1.89 0.88
C GLY A 279 -0.73 1.97 1.81
N GLY A 280 -0.90 3.07 2.54
CA GLY A 280 -2.11 3.33 3.33
C GLY A 280 -3.38 3.37 2.48
N TYR A 281 -3.27 3.75 1.20
CA TYR A 281 -4.35 3.72 0.22
C TYR A 281 -4.32 2.52 -0.74
N SER A 282 -3.61 1.44 -0.40
CA SER A 282 -3.68 0.21 -1.21
C SER A 282 -5.13 -0.22 -1.45
N PRO A 283 -5.49 -0.63 -2.68
CA PRO A 283 -4.60 -0.99 -3.80
C PRO A 283 -4.22 0.18 -4.73
N LEU A 284 -4.51 1.44 -4.39
CA LEU A 284 -4.25 2.56 -5.29
C LEU A 284 -2.75 2.72 -5.59
N THR A 285 -2.43 2.94 -6.86
CA THR A 285 -1.07 3.28 -7.34
C THR A 285 -0.89 4.78 -7.61
N GLY A 286 -1.97 5.56 -7.53
CA GLY A 286 -2.00 6.97 -7.94
C GLY A 286 -3.38 7.60 -7.78
N PHE A 287 -3.61 8.68 -8.52
CA PHE A 287 -4.91 9.37 -8.57
C PHE A 287 -5.85 8.71 -9.56
N LEU A 288 -7.13 8.67 -9.20
CA LEU A 288 -8.15 7.85 -9.88
C LEU A 288 -8.50 8.37 -11.28
N THR A 289 -8.71 7.43 -12.20
CA THR A 289 -9.29 7.64 -13.53
C THR A 289 -10.78 8.03 -13.45
N GLU A 290 -11.34 8.55 -14.54
CA GLU A 290 -12.77 8.90 -14.59
C GLU A 290 -13.67 7.68 -14.33
N LYS A 291 -13.27 6.52 -14.85
CA LYS A 291 -13.98 5.25 -14.64
C LYS A 291 -14.03 4.85 -13.17
N GLU A 292 -12.89 4.94 -12.47
CA GLU A 292 -12.81 4.61 -11.05
C GLU A 292 -13.54 5.63 -10.18
N TYR A 293 -13.38 6.92 -10.49
CA TYR A 293 -14.12 8.01 -9.87
C TYR A 293 -15.64 7.76 -9.94
N THR A 294 -16.15 7.50 -11.15
CA THR A 294 -17.56 7.22 -11.43
C THR A 294 -18.04 6.00 -10.65
N SER A 295 -17.27 4.91 -10.66
CA SER A 295 -17.58 3.70 -9.89
C SER A 295 -17.74 4.01 -8.39
N ILE A 296 -16.79 4.75 -7.81
CA ILE A 296 -16.76 5.06 -6.38
C ILE A 296 -17.98 5.90 -5.97
N ILE A 297 -18.28 6.98 -6.69
CA ILE A 297 -19.37 7.87 -6.28
C ILE A 297 -20.75 7.21 -6.42
N HIS A 298 -20.92 6.30 -7.39
CA HIS A 298 -22.21 5.64 -7.62
C HIS A 298 -22.40 4.37 -6.80
N THR A 299 -21.35 3.58 -6.57
CA THR A 299 -21.45 2.24 -5.98
C THR A 299 -20.70 2.09 -4.66
N GLY A 300 -19.86 3.06 -4.30
CA GLY A 300 -18.96 2.96 -3.15
C GLY A 300 -17.91 1.86 -3.31
N ARG A 301 -17.53 1.52 -4.55
CA ARG A 301 -16.56 0.48 -4.90
C ARG A 301 -15.60 0.92 -5.99
N LEU A 302 -14.38 0.39 -5.95
CA LEU A 302 -13.46 0.40 -7.08
C LEU A 302 -14.01 -0.45 -8.24
N THR A 303 -13.42 -0.29 -9.43
CA THR A 303 -13.85 -1.02 -10.64
C THR A 303 -13.67 -2.53 -10.54
N ASN A 304 -12.84 -3.01 -9.61
CA ASN A 304 -12.66 -4.42 -9.29
C ASN A 304 -13.61 -4.94 -8.18
N GLY A 305 -14.54 -4.11 -7.71
CA GLY A 305 -15.54 -4.46 -6.70
C GLY A 305 -15.13 -4.21 -5.24
N LEU A 306 -13.87 -3.91 -4.96
CA LEU A 306 -13.42 -3.63 -3.58
C LEU A 306 -14.09 -2.37 -3.00
N ALA A 307 -14.37 -2.38 -1.69
CA ALA A 307 -14.97 -1.25 -1.01
C ALA A 307 -14.09 0.01 -1.11
N TRP A 308 -14.65 1.12 -1.61
CA TRP A 308 -13.95 2.42 -1.62
C TRP A 308 -14.95 3.55 -1.76
N THR A 309 -15.00 4.46 -0.78
CA THR A 309 -16.15 5.37 -0.57
C THR A 309 -15.88 6.84 -0.82
N ILE A 310 -14.62 7.24 -0.97
CA ILE A 310 -14.20 8.63 -1.19
C ILE A 310 -13.18 8.65 -2.32
N PRO A 311 -13.45 9.32 -3.46
CA PRO A 311 -12.50 9.36 -4.55
C PRO A 311 -11.28 10.22 -4.18
N ILE A 312 -10.09 9.71 -4.48
CA ILE A 312 -8.81 10.40 -4.32
C ILE A 312 -8.42 11.02 -5.66
N LEU A 313 -8.65 12.32 -5.80
CA LEU A 313 -8.44 13.09 -7.03
C LEU A 313 -7.33 14.13 -6.83
N LEU A 314 -6.55 14.38 -7.88
CA LEU A 314 -5.65 15.53 -7.95
C LEU A 314 -6.32 16.62 -8.78
N LEU A 315 -6.97 17.58 -8.10
CA LEU A 315 -7.65 18.69 -8.75
C LEU A 315 -6.70 19.87 -9.00
N THR A 316 -6.81 20.46 -10.19
CA THR A 316 -6.00 21.59 -10.68
C THR A 316 -6.91 22.58 -11.41
N ASP A 317 -6.44 23.80 -11.59
CA ASP A 317 -7.19 24.80 -12.36
C ASP A 317 -7.14 24.49 -13.86
N ARG A 318 -8.16 24.94 -14.59
CA ARG A 318 -8.28 24.66 -16.03
C ARG A 318 -7.08 25.18 -16.82
N GLU A 319 -6.57 26.36 -16.47
CA GLU A 319 -5.39 26.96 -17.09
C GLU A 319 -4.14 26.07 -16.91
N GLU A 320 -3.92 25.54 -15.70
CA GLU A 320 -2.82 24.61 -15.43
C GLU A 320 -2.96 23.31 -16.25
N ALA A 321 -4.18 22.77 -16.34
CA ALA A 321 -4.46 21.54 -17.08
C ALA A 321 -4.29 21.69 -18.61
N GLU A 322 -4.60 22.86 -19.19
CA GLU A 322 -4.48 23.13 -20.64
C GLU A 322 -3.03 23.06 -21.14
N HIS A 323 -2.05 23.23 -20.25
CA HIS A 323 -0.62 23.08 -20.55
C HIS A 323 -0.11 21.64 -20.39
N LEU A 324 -0.97 20.70 -20.01
CA LEU A 324 -0.61 19.30 -19.80
C LEU A 324 -1.11 18.40 -20.93
N THR A 325 -0.30 17.40 -21.30
CA THR A 325 -0.63 16.40 -22.32
C THR A 325 -0.62 15.01 -21.70
N VAL A 326 -1.67 14.22 -21.95
CA VAL A 326 -1.75 12.81 -21.51
C VAL A 326 -0.55 12.01 -22.05
N GLY A 327 0.02 11.15 -21.20
CA GLY A 327 1.19 10.33 -21.49
C GLY A 327 2.52 10.94 -21.06
N GLN A 328 2.53 12.19 -20.58
CA GLN A 328 3.72 12.85 -20.05
C GLN A 328 3.89 12.64 -18.54
N GLU A 329 5.11 12.92 -18.05
CA GLU A 329 5.42 12.96 -16.63
C GLU A 329 5.29 14.40 -16.10
N VAL A 330 4.61 14.60 -14.97
CA VAL A 330 4.41 15.91 -14.33
C VAL A 330 5.07 15.91 -12.95
N LEU A 331 5.93 16.89 -12.69
CA LEU A 331 6.62 17.04 -11.43
C LEU A 331 5.75 17.76 -10.40
N LEU A 332 5.42 17.05 -9.33
CA LEU A 332 4.63 17.57 -8.22
C LEU A 332 5.53 18.20 -7.16
N ARG A 333 5.27 19.46 -6.82
CA ARG A 333 6.05 20.27 -5.87
C ARG A 333 5.24 20.68 -4.65
N ASP A 334 5.91 20.93 -3.54
CA ASP A 334 5.29 21.65 -2.42
C ASP A 334 5.23 23.16 -2.71
N ARG A 335 4.58 23.91 -1.81
CA ARG A 335 4.50 25.38 -1.90
C ARG A 335 5.84 26.09 -1.73
N ASP A 336 6.87 25.42 -1.20
CA ASP A 336 8.22 25.94 -1.08
C ASP A 336 9.06 25.62 -2.33
N GLY A 337 8.46 25.01 -3.36
CA GLY A 337 9.11 24.62 -4.61
C GLY A 337 9.92 23.32 -4.52
N LYS A 338 9.80 22.55 -3.42
CA LYS A 338 10.50 21.26 -3.28
C LYS A 338 9.85 20.21 -4.15
N ASN A 339 10.68 19.46 -4.87
CA ASN A 339 10.26 18.33 -5.69
C ASN A 339 9.85 17.14 -4.81
N LEU A 340 8.59 16.71 -4.91
CA LEU A 340 8.02 15.67 -4.05
C LEU A 340 7.84 14.35 -4.80
N ALA A 341 7.12 14.37 -5.92
CA ALA A 341 6.70 13.18 -6.65
C ALA A 341 6.61 13.46 -8.16
N LEU A 342 6.63 12.41 -8.97
CA LEU A 342 6.22 12.43 -10.37
C LEU A 342 4.82 11.84 -10.49
N LEU A 343 3.98 12.48 -11.29
CA LEU A 343 2.74 11.93 -11.80
C LEU A 343 2.96 11.44 -13.22
N HIS A 344 2.68 10.17 -13.46
CA HIS A 344 2.57 9.61 -14.80
C HIS A 344 1.16 9.88 -15.31
N LEU A 345 0.97 10.94 -16.09
CA LEU A 345 -0.37 11.43 -16.43
C LEU A 345 -1.05 10.49 -17.43
N GLU A 346 -2.11 9.83 -17.00
CA GLU A 346 -2.85 8.82 -17.77
C GLU A 346 -4.16 9.37 -18.35
N GLU A 347 -4.80 10.33 -17.67
CA GLU A 347 -6.07 10.90 -18.08
C GLU A 347 -6.28 12.30 -17.46
N ILE A 348 -6.98 13.17 -18.18
CA ILE A 348 -7.45 14.48 -17.71
C ILE A 348 -8.96 14.52 -17.90
N PHE A 349 -9.74 14.76 -16.84
CA PHE A 349 -11.20 14.82 -16.93
C PHE A 349 -11.79 15.87 -15.98
N GLN A 350 -13.07 16.20 -16.16
CA GLN A 350 -13.77 17.21 -15.35
C GLN A 350 -14.87 16.56 -14.49
N PRO A 351 -14.64 16.32 -13.19
CA PRO A 351 -15.67 15.76 -12.32
C PRO A 351 -16.82 16.75 -12.08
N ASP A 352 -18.06 16.26 -12.02
CA ASP A 352 -19.19 17.03 -11.50
C ASP A 352 -19.05 17.19 -9.97
N LYS A 353 -18.47 18.32 -9.54
CA LYS A 353 -18.25 18.65 -8.13
C LYS A 353 -19.55 18.76 -7.33
N GLN A 354 -20.67 19.11 -7.97
CA GLN A 354 -21.98 19.15 -7.30
C GLN A 354 -22.48 17.74 -7.01
N ASP A 355 -22.40 16.84 -7.98
CA ASP A 355 -22.78 15.44 -7.77
C ASP A 355 -21.84 14.73 -6.78
N LEU A 356 -20.53 14.96 -6.91
CA LEU A 356 -19.53 14.48 -5.95
C LEU A 356 -19.84 14.95 -4.52
N ALA A 357 -20.16 16.24 -4.34
CA ALA A 357 -20.54 16.80 -3.04
C ALA A 357 -21.74 16.06 -2.43
N ARG A 358 -22.82 15.87 -3.21
CA ARG A 358 -24.02 15.17 -2.78
C ARG A 358 -23.75 13.70 -2.44
N ARG A 359 -22.94 13.00 -3.23
CA ARG A 359 -22.71 11.55 -3.06
C ARG A 359 -21.77 11.22 -1.91
N VAL A 360 -20.75 12.04 -1.69
CA VAL A 360 -19.75 11.79 -0.63
C VAL A 360 -20.15 12.43 0.70
N TRP A 361 -20.65 13.67 0.70
CA TRP A 361 -20.97 14.41 1.93
C TRP A 361 -22.47 14.52 2.22
N ARG A 362 -23.34 14.02 1.34
CA ARG A 362 -24.82 14.12 1.47
C ARG A 362 -25.35 15.55 1.50
N THR A 363 -24.53 16.52 1.10
CA THR A 363 -24.87 17.94 1.09
C THR A 363 -24.00 18.69 0.08
N THR A 364 -24.49 19.84 -0.37
CA THR A 364 -23.73 20.83 -1.17
C THR A 364 -23.52 22.13 -0.40
N ASP A 365 -23.81 22.16 0.91
CA ASP A 365 -23.63 23.34 1.75
C ASP A 365 -22.13 23.66 1.94
N LEU A 366 -21.71 24.85 1.51
CA LEU A 366 -20.34 25.35 1.67
C LEU A 366 -19.93 25.59 3.13
N LYS A 367 -20.86 25.53 4.09
CA LYS A 367 -20.54 25.48 5.53
C LYS A 367 -19.97 24.12 5.95
N HIS A 368 -20.23 23.05 5.19
CA HIS A 368 -19.61 21.76 5.43
C HIS A 368 -18.12 21.83 5.02
N PRO A 369 -17.15 21.57 5.93
CA PRO A 369 -15.72 21.78 5.65
C PRO A 369 -15.21 20.97 4.46
N GLY A 370 -15.63 19.70 4.33
CA GLY A 370 -15.27 18.87 3.18
C GLY A 370 -15.82 19.38 1.83
N VAL A 371 -17.03 19.95 1.83
CA VAL A 371 -17.65 20.51 0.61
C VAL A 371 -16.97 21.82 0.27
N LYS A 372 -16.71 22.69 1.26
CA LYS A 372 -15.92 23.91 1.05
C LYS A 372 -14.57 23.60 0.41
N ASN A 373 -13.82 22.67 0.98
CA ASN A 373 -12.51 22.28 0.46
C ASN A 373 -12.60 21.75 -0.98
N LEU A 374 -13.62 20.94 -1.29
CA LEU A 374 -13.84 20.49 -2.66
C LEU A 374 -14.02 21.70 -3.59
N PHE A 375 -14.90 22.64 -3.27
CA PHE A 375 -15.20 23.80 -4.13
C PHE A 375 -14.09 24.86 -4.17
N ASP A 376 -13.23 24.93 -3.16
CA ASP A 376 -12.04 25.80 -3.14
C ASP A 376 -10.91 25.28 -4.05
N GLU A 377 -10.87 23.97 -4.34
CA GLU A 377 -9.90 23.38 -5.28
C GLU A 377 -10.32 23.60 -6.74
N GLY A 378 -9.40 23.31 -7.67
CA GLY A 378 -9.64 23.42 -9.11
C GLY A 378 -10.76 22.50 -9.63
N GLY A 379 -11.10 22.70 -10.91
CA GLY A 379 -12.21 22.01 -11.57
C GLY A 379 -11.82 20.77 -12.38
N VAL A 380 -10.52 20.57 -12.65
CA VAL A 380 -10.02 19.53 -13.55
C VAL A 380 -9.23 18.50 -12.75
N ALA A 381 -9.51 17.22 -12.97
CA ALA A 381 -8.81 16.11 -12.33
C ALA A 381 -7.71 15.57 -13.24
N LEU A 382 -6.53 15.37 -12.64
CA LEU A 382 -5.39 14.69 -13.27
C LEU A 382 -5.28 13.28 -12.68
N ALA A 383 -5.40 12.26 -13.52
CA ALA A 383 -5.35 10.87 -13.12
C ALA A 383 -4.05 10.20 -13.56
N GLY A 384 -3.61 9.21 -12.78
CA GLY A 384 -2.44 8.40 -13.12
C GLY A 384 -1.61 7.99 -11.92
N SER A 385 -0.74 7.01 -12.16
CA SER A 385 0.20 6.52 -11.15
C SER A 385 1.20 7.59 -10.71
N ILE A 386 1.64 7.51 -9.45
CA ILE A 386 2.63 8.44 -8.90
C ILE A 386 3.91 7.71 -8.50
N ASP A 387 5.03 8.41 -8.46
CA ASP A 387 6.29 7.90 -7.91
C ASP A 387 6.96 8.97 -7.02
N ILE A 388 7.37 8.59 -5.81
CA ILE A 388 8.03 9.50 -4.88
C ILE A 388 9.48 9.74 -5.31
N VAL A 389 9.80 11.02 -5.55
CA VAL A 389 11.15 11.47 -5.91
C VAL A 389 11.94 11.84 -4.66
N ARG A 390 11.31 12.36 -3.61
CA ARG A 390 11.99 12.71 -2.37
C ARG A 390 11.30 12.14 -1.14
N LEU A 391 12.06 11.39 -0.34
CA LEU A 391 11.67 11.03 1.02
C LEU A 391 12.00 12.20 1.95
N GLU A 392 10.99 12.76 2.61
CA GLU A 392 11.23 13.71 3.70
C GLU A 392 11.90 12.96 4.86
N ASN A 393 13.12 13.35 5.23
CA ASN A 393 13.65 13.07 6.56
C ASN A 393 12.96 14.04 7.52
N GLY A 394 11.70 13.77 7.83
CA GLY A 394 10.91 14.67 8.66
C GLY A 394 11.44 14.73 10.09
N SER A 395 11.32 15.89 10.73
CA SER A 395 11.53 16.09 12.16
C SER A 395 10.18 16.12 12.92
N GLY A 396 10.22 16.03 14.25
CA GLY A 396 9.02 16.14 15.09
C GLY A 396 8.00 15.02 14.86
N LEU A 397 6.76 15.37 14.52
CA LEU A 397 5.65 14.42 14.33
C LEU A 397 5.91 13.38 13.22
N ALA A 398 6.79 13.69 12.27
CA ALA A 398 7.14 12.74 11.22
C ALA A 398 7.77 11.45 11.77
N HIS A 399 8.54 11.50 12.87
CA HIS A 399 9.09 10.31 13.52
C HIS A 399 8.03 9.40 14.13
N SER A 400 6.86 9.97 14.45
CA SER A 400 5.73 9.19 14.97
C SER A 400 4.85 8.60 13.87
N GLN A 401 5.09 8.89 12.59
CA GLN A 401 4.31 8.37 11.46
C GLN A 401 4.91 7.06 10.95
N LEU A 402 4.48 5.94 11.53
CA LEU A 402 4.84 4.63 10.98
C LEU A 402 4.13 4.41 9.63
N THR A 403 4.80 3.70 8.73
CA THR A 403 4.18 3.20 7.48
C THR A 403 3.41 1.90 7.78
N PRO A 404 2.49 1.50 6.89
CA PRO A 404 1.83 0.20 6.99
C PRO A 404 2.78 -1.00 7.18
N THR A 405 3.89 -1.04 6.43
CA THR A 405 4.94 -2.07 6.58
C THR A 405 5.51 -2.07 7.99
N LYS A 406 5.83 -0.89 8.55
CA LYS A 406 6.40 -0.79 9.89
C LYS A 406 5.43 -1.21 10.99
N THR A 407 4.13 -0.91 10.85
CA THR A 407 3.15 -1.38 11.84
C THR A 407 2.92 -2.88 11.75
N ARG A 408 2.85 -3.44 10.54
CA ARG A 408 2.76 -4.89 10.31
C ARG A 408 3.96 -5.63 10.88
N GLU A 409 5.17 -5.13 10.61
CA GLU A 409 6.39 -5.64 11.19
C GLU A 409 6.35 -5.61 12.72
N TYR A 410 5.96 -4.47 13.31
CA TYR A 410 5.85 -4.35 14.76
C TYR A 410 4.86 -5.38 15.34
N PHE A 411 3.68 -5.54 14.73
CA PHE A 411 2.68 -6.53 15.19
C PHE A 411 3.25 -7.95 15.15
N ARG A 412 3.97 -8.31 14.08
CA ARG A 412 4.66 -9.59 13.95
C ARG A 412 5.72 -9.78 15.04
N GLN A 413 6.54 -8.76 15.30
CA GLN A 413 7.57 -8.80 16.36
C GLN A 413 6.95 -8.95 17.77
N GLN A 414 5.77 -8.36 18.00
CA GLN A 414 5.03 -8.54 19.25
C GLN A 414 4.22 -9.85 19.32
N GLY A 415 4.14 -10.60 18.21
CA GLY A 415 3.32 -11.81 18.12
C GLY A 415 1.81 -11.55 18.14
N TRP A 416 1.37 -10.32 17.82
CA TRP A 416 -0.05 -9.97 17.78
C TRP A 416 -0.70 -10.58 16.54
N LYS A 417 -1.78 -11.34 16.72
CA LYS A 417 -2.59 -11.93 15.62
C LYS A 417 -3.81 -11.07 15.33
N THR A 418 -4.37 -10.48 16.38
CA THR A 418 -5.54 -9.60 16.33
C THR A 418 -5.17 -8.23 16.85
N VAL A 419 -5.43 -7.22 16.04
CA VAL A 419 -5.15 -5.81 16.36
C VAL A 419 -6.37 -4.97 16.07
N VAL A 420 -6.76 -4.14 17.04
CA VAL A 420 -7.83 -3.16 16.88
C VAL A 420 -7.24 -1.76 16.67
N ALA A 421 -7.77 -1.01 15.72
CA ALA A 421 -7.41 0.39 15.52
C ALA A 421 -8.41 1.35 16.15
N PHE A 422 -7.88 2.43 16.71
CA PHE A 422 -8.65 3.59 17.17
C PHE A 422 -8.25 4.85 16.39
N GLN A 423 -9.17 5.34 15.55
CA GLN A 423 -9.07 6.64 14.88
C GLN A 423 -9.40 7.75 15.85
N THR A 424 -8.60 8.81 15.87
CA THR A 424 -8.99 10.06 16.54
C THR A 424 -8.35 11.29 15.91
N ARG A 425 -9.01 12.43 16.05
CA ARG A 425 -8.43 13.77 15.83
C ARG A 425 -8.49 14.65 17.09
N ASN A 426 -9.03 14.10 18.18
CA ASN A 426 -9.26 14.80 19.44
C ASN A 426 -8.42 14.15 20.55
N PRO A 427 -8.13 14.84 21.66
CA PRO A 427 -7.62 14.21 22.87
C PRO A 427 -8.52 13.04 23.33
N ILE A 428 -7.90 11.99 23.85
CA ILE A 428 -8.61 10.82 24.39
C ILE A 428 -9.07 11.18 25.81
N HIS A 429 -10.38 11.12 26.04
CA HIS A 429 -11.03 11.30 27.34
C HIS A 429 -11.56 9.94 27.85
N ARG A 430 -12.17 9.89 29.04
CA ARG A 430 -12.55 8.63 29.72
C ARG A 430 -13.49 7.74 28.92
N ALA A 431 -14.43 8.34 28.17
CA ALA A 431 -15.27 7.61 27.21
C ALA A 431 -14.47 6.90 26.09
N HIS A 432 -13.50 7.59 25.48
CA HIS A 432 -12.60 6.98 24.49
C HIS A 432 -11.68 5.92 25.13
N GLU A 433 -11.18 6.17 26.35
CA GLU A 433 -10.39 5.20 27.11
C GLU A 433 -11.18 3.91 27.38
N TYR A 434 -12.45 4.04 27.77
CA TYR A 434 -13.32 2.90 28.06
C TYR A 434 -13.52 2.00 26.84
N ILE A 435 -13.89 2.56 25.67
CA ILE A 435 -14.10 1.74 24.46
C ILE A 435 -12.80 1.09 23.96
N GLN A 436 -11.66 1.78 24.10
CA GLN A 436 -10.36 1.21 23.77
C GLN A 436 -10.02 0.02 24.67
N LYS A 437 -10.24 0.15 25.98
CA LYS A 437 -9.99 -0.95 26.94
C LYS A 437 -10.93 -2.12 26.74
N VAL A 438 -12.23 -1.88 26.52
CA VAL A 438 -13.19 -2.95 26.20
C VAL A 438 -12.78 -3.68 24.92
N ALA A 439 -12.35 -2.96 23.88
CA ALA A 439 -11.88 -3.60 22.66
C ALA A 439 -10.59 -4.40 22.88
N LEU A 440 -9.66 -3.90 23.71
CA LEU A 440 -8.39 -4.55 24.02
C LEU A 440 -8.55 -5.85 24.81
N GLU A 441 -9.69 -6.08 25.48
CA GLU A 441 -10.01 -7.39 26.07
C GLU A 441 -10.22 -8.48 25.02
N LEU A 442 -10.57 -8.10 23.77
CA LEU A 442 -10.95 -9.04 22.71
C LEU A 442 -9.82 -9.36 21.72
N VAL A 443 -8.74 -8.55 21.71
CA VAL A 443 -7.67 -8.62 20.70
C VAL A 443 -6.30 -8.50 21.33
N ASP A 444 -5.24 -8.97 20.67
CA ASP A 444 -3.88 -8.98 21.22
C ASP A 444 -3.33 -7.57 21.47
N GLY A 445 -3.59 -6.62 20.56
CA GLY A 445 -3.11 -5.25 20.68
C GLY A 445 -4.00 -4.16 20.11
N LEU A 446 -3.70 -2.92 20.50
CA LEU A 446 -4.40 -1.69 20.09
C LEU A 446 -3.44 -0.75 19.35
N LEU A 447 -3.82 -0.34 18.14
CA LEU A 447 -3.19 0.76 17.43
C LEU A 447 -3.99 2.06 17.67
N VAL A 448 -3.46 2.94 18.51
CA VAL A 448 -3.96 4.32 18.64
C VAL A 448 -3.39 5.12 17.49
N HIS A 449 -4.24 5.55 16.56
CA HIS A 449 -3.82 6.02 15.25
C HIS A 449 -4.36 7.43 14.95
N PRO A 450 -3.88 8.48 15.64
CA PRO A 450 -4.40 9.83 15.47
C PRO A 450 -4.08 10.44 14.09
N LEU A 451 -5.03 11.21 13.56
CA LEU A 451 -4.84 12.00 12.35
C LEU A 451 -4.03 13.26 12.66
N VAL A 452 -2.96 13.49 11.89
CA VAL A 452 -2.06 14.66 12.03
C VAL A 452 -1.92 15.49 10.75
N GLY A 453 -2.59 15.12 9.66
CA GLY A 453 -2.74 15.98 8.48
C GLY A 453 -3.73 17.12 8.73
N GLU A 454 -4.15 17.81 7.67
CA GLU A 454 -5.00 19.00 7.81
C GLU A 454 -6.36 18.71 8.49
N THR A 455 -6.67 19.52 9.49
CA THR A 455 -7.93 19.55 10.23
C THR A 455 -8.56 20.94 10.16
N LYS A 456 -9.83 21.07 10.56
CA LYS A 456 -10.52 22.36 10.69
C LYS A 456 -9.84 23.25 11.75
N SER A 457 -10.02 24.56 11.63
CA SER A 457 -9.29 25.57 12.41
C SER A 457 -9.55 25.58 13.92
N ASP A 458 -10.67 25.02 14.39
CA ASP A 458 -11.00 24.94 15.82
C ASP A 458 -10.55 23.65 16.51
N ASP A 459 -9.85 22.76 15.80
CA ASP A 459 -9.26 21.54 16.37
C ASP A 459 -7.95 21.83 17.11
N ILE A 460 -7.66 21.04 18.16
CA ILE A 460 -6.45 21.19 18.98
C ILE A 460 -5.21 20.81 18.14
N PRO A 461 -4.10 21.59 18.22
CA PRO A 461 -2.86 21.29 17.51
C PRO A 461 -2.36 19.86 17.70
N ALA A 462 -1.76 19.30 16.65
CA ALA A 462 -1.39 17.87 16.59
C ALA A 462 -0.30 17.48 17.59
N ASP A 463 0.66 18.36 17.84
CA ASP A 463 1.71 18.23 18.86
C ASP A 463 1.12 18.13 20.28
N VAL A 464 0.21 19.04 20.65
CA VAL A 464 -0.50 19.01 21.95
C VAL A 464 -1.31 17.72 22.10
N ARG A 465 -1.99 17.29 21.04
CA ARG A 465 -2.73 16.01 21.04
C ARG A 465 -1.80 14.82 21.25
N MET A 466 -0.64 14.81 20.61
CA MET A 466 0.35 13.74 20.79
C MET A 466 0.91 13.67 22.20
N GLU A 467 1.15 14.81 22.85
CA GLU A 467 1.51 14.84 24.27
C GLU A 467 0.41 14.23 25.15
N CYS A 468 -0.85 14.59 24.90
CA CYS A 468 -2.00 14.01 25.61
C CYS A 468 -2.05 12.48 25.45
N TYR A 469 -1.83 11.96 24.23
CA TYR A 469 -1.85 10.53 23.98
C TYR A 469 -0.72 9.81 24.72
N LYS A 470 0.51 10.34 24.67
CA LYS A 470 1.66 9.76 25.37
C LYS A 470 1.41 9.70 26.88
N ALA A 471 1.00 10.81 27.49
CA ALA A 471 0.71 10.87 28.93
C ALA A 471 -0.36 9.87 29.37
N LEU A 472 -1.39 9.66 28.53
CA LEU A 472 -2.43 8.67 28.80
C LEU A 472 -1.91 7.24 28.66
N LEU A 473 -1.22 6.93 27.56
CA LEU A 473 -0.77 5.58 27.25
C LEU A 473 0.30 5.08 28.24
N GLU A 474 1.26 5.93 28.59
CA GLU A 474 2.35 5.59 29.51
C GLU A 474 1.84 5.24 30.92
N LYS A 475 0.78 5.90 31.38
CA LYS A 475 0.28 5.76 32.75
C LYS A 475 -0.86 4.76 32.91
N TYR A 476 -1.68 4.58 31.88
CA TYR A 476 -2.98 3.91 32.02
C TYR A 476 -3.20 2.72 31.09
N TYR A 477 -2.20 2.36 30.26
CA TYR A 477 -2.27 1.22 29.35
C TYR A 477 -1.10 0.25 29.53
N PRO A 478 -1.29 -1.05 29.26
CA PRO A 478 -0.20 -2.02 29.18
C PRO A 478 0.72 -1.72 27.99
N ALA A 479 1.97 -1.34 28.27
CA ALA A 479 2.94 -0.90 27.26
C ALA A 479 3.19 -1.94 26.14
N ASN A 480 3.06 -3.24 26.45
CA ASN A 480 3.26 -4.34 25.50
C ASN A 480 2.02 -4.70 24.68
N ARG A 481 0.91 -3.94 24.80
CA ARG A 481 -0.33 -4.19 24.04
C ARG A 481 -0.86 -2.94 23.32
N VAL A 482 -0.11 -1.84 23.31
CA VAL A 482 -0.54 -0.61 22.64
C VAL A 482 0.60 -0.03 21.81
N LEU A 483 0.26 0.37 20.58
CA LEU A 483 1.14 1.12 19.70
C LEU A 483 0.50 2.49 19.39
N LEU A 484 1.28 3.56 19.53
CA LEU A 484 0.91 4.91 19.08
C LEU A 484 1.63 5.21 17.77
N SER A 485 0.87 5.53 16.72
CA SER A 485 1.42 6.01 15.44
C SER A 485 0.56 7.14 14.90
N ALA A 486 1.17 8.18 14.37
CA ALA A 486 0.47 9.27 13.71
C ALA A 486 0.11 8.90 12.25
N MET A 487 -1.05 9.35 11.79
CA MET A 487 -1.55 9.14 10.42
C MET A 487 -1.51 10.45 9.63
N PRO A 488 -0.83 10.49 8.46
CA PRO A 488 -0.68 11.73 7.69
C PRO A 488 -1.95 12.16 6.93
N ALA A 489 -3.09 11.47 7.07
CA ALA A 489 -4.31 11.77 6.32
C ALA A 489 -4.85 13.17 6.61
N ALA A 490 -5.48 13.79 5.61
CA ALA A 490 -6.29 14.99 5.80
C ALA A 490 -7.76 14.60 6.06
N MET A 491 -8.38 15.21 7.07
CA MET A 491 -9.77 14.91 7.44
C MET A 491 -10.73 15.42 6.34
N ARG A 492 -11.71 14.60 5.94
CA ARG A 492 -12.72 14.93 4.92
C ARG A 492 -14.06 15.34 5.54
N TYR A 493 -14.30 14.94 6.80
CA TYR A 493 -15.56 15.10 7.53
C TYR A 493 -16.75 14.47 6.79
N ALA A 494 -16.54 13.35 6.07
CA ALA A 494 -17.55 12.69 5.26
C ALA A 494 -18.31 11.57 6.01
N GLY A 495 -18.33 11.64 7.34
CA GLY A 495 -19.14 10.79 8.21
C GLY A 495 -19.06 9.30 7.83
N PRO A 496 -20.18 8.68 7.42
CA PRO A 496 -20.22 7.26 7.07
C PRO A 496 -19.23 6.85 5.98
N LYS A 497 -19.11 7.64 4.90
CA LYS A 497 -18.20 7.32 3.79
C LYS A 497 -16.75 7.34 4.28
N GLU A 498 -16.40 8.26 5.17
CA GLU A 498 -15.05 8.32 5.74
C GLU A 498 -14.79 7.25 6.81
N ALA A 499 -15.82 6.68 7.44
CA ALA A 499 -15.66 5.56 8.36
C ALA A 499 -15.16 4.30 7.63
N ILE A 500 -15.72 4.00 6.44
CA ILE A 500 -15.21 2.94 5.56
C ILE A 500 -13.78 3.25 5.10
N HIS A 501 -13.53 4.49 4.66
CA HIS A 501 -12.19 4.91 4.23
C HIS A 501 -11.15 4.77 5.35
N HIS A 502 -11.49 5.16 6.59
CA HIS A 502 -10.64 4.95 7.75
C HIS A 502 -10.41 3.48 8.08
N ALA A 503 -11.40 2.61 7.85
CA ALA A 503 -11.25 1.17 8.06
C ALA A 503 -10.31 0.56 7.02
N ILE A 504 -10.45 0.92 5.74
CA ILE A 504 -9.54 0.49 4.65
C ILE A 504 -8.08 0.85 4.97
N ILE A 505 -7.82 2.10 5.38
CA ILE A 505 -6.48 2.52 5.78
C ILE A 505 -5.97 1.61 6.91
N ARG A 506 -6.81 1.29 7.90
CA ARG A 506 -6.39 0.48 9.05
C ARG A 506 -6.19 -0.98 8.70
N GLN A 507 -6.94 -1.51 7.76
CA GLN A 507 -6.66 -2.82 7.17
C GLN A 507 -5.28 -2.81 6.51
N ASN A 508 -4.96 -1.78 5.72
CA ASN A 508 -3.64 -1.65 5.09
C ASN A 508 -2.52 -1.57 6.14
N TYR A 509 -2.75 -0.90 7.26
CA TYR A 509 -1.81 -0.86 8.40
C TYR A 509 -1.74 -2.17 9.23
N GLY A 510 -2.49 -3.21 8.86
CA GLY A 510 -2.44 -4.53 9.51
C GLY A 510 -3.42 -4.71 10.66
N CYS A 511 -4.42 -3.84 10.81
CA CYS A 511 -5.42 -3.97 11.87
C CYS A 511 -6.56 -4.89 11.42
N THR A 512 -6.84 -5.91 12.22
CA THR A 512 -7.96 -6.85 12.03
C THR A 512 -9.32 -6.26 12.40
N HIS A 513 -9.33 -5.30 13.32
CA HIS A 513 -10.54 -4.71 13.89
C HIS A 513 -10.46 -3.19 13.86
N PHE A 514 -11.61 -2.51 13.79
CA PHE A 514 -11.69 -1.06 13.78
C PHE A 514 -12.80 -0.54 14.69
N ILE A 515 -12.45 0.29 15.69
CA ILE A 515 -13.45 0.90 16.57
C ILE A 515 -14.22 1.96 15.80
N VAL A 516 -15.55 1.83 15.80
CA VAL A 516 -16.48 2.82 15.24
C VAL A 516 -17.42 3.28 16.34
N GLY A 517 -17.23 4.51 16.79
CA GLY A 517 -18.07 5.14 17.81
C GLY A 517 -19.31 5.82 17.21
N ARG A 518 -19.99 6.58 18.05
CA ARG A 518 -21.05 7.51 17.66
C ARG A 518 -20.49 8.65 16.80
N ASP A 519 -21.23 9.06 15.76
CA ASP A 519 -20.92 10.23 14.92
C ASP A 519 -19.49 10.22 14.34
N HIS A 520 -19.01 9.02 13.99
CA HIS A 520 -17.64 8.83 13.52
C HIS A 520 -17.40 9.62 12.23
N ALA A 521 -16.32 10.41 12.22
CA ALA A 521 -15.98 11.31 11.12
C ALA A 521 -17.05 12.36 10.77
N GLY A 522 -18.07 12.54 11.61
CA GLY A 522 -19.13 13.51 11.41
C GLY A 522 -18.72 14.94 11.77
N VAL A 523 -19.54 15.88 11.31
CA VAL A 523 -19.44 17.31 11.62
C VAL A 523 -20.85 17.89 11.70
N GLY A 524 -21.08 18.76 12.68
CA GLY A 524 -22.38 19.41 12.88
C GLY A 524 -23.51 18.40 13.02
N SER A 525 -24.55 18.57 12.22
CA SER A 525 -25.74 17.71 12.18
C SER A 525 -26.00 17.13 10.78
N TYR A 526 -24.94 16.97 9.96
CA TYR A 526 -25.08 16.52 8.57
C TYR A 526 -25.32 15.01 8.43
N TYR A 527 -25.04 14.23 9.47
CA TYR A 527 -25.15 12.77 9.46
C TYR A 527 -25.97 12.28 10.65
N GLY A 528 -26.64 11.14 10.48
CA GLY A 528 -27.29 10.46 11.59
C GLY A 528 -26.29 9.91 12.59
N THR A 529 -26.74 9.76 13.84
CA THR A 529 -25.89 9.46 14.99
C THR A 529 -25.08 8.15 14.84
N TYR A 530 -25.65 7.16 14.15
CA TYR A 530 -25.06 5.83 13.96
C TYR A 530 -24.86 5.45 12.49
N ASP A 531 -25.05 6.38 11.56
CA ASP A 531 -24.92 6.12 10.12
C ASP A 531 -23.54 5.55 9.77
N ALA A 532 -22.50 6.01 10.46
CA ALA A 532 -21.14 5.54 10.27
C ALA A 532 -20.89 4.11 10.74
N GLN A 533 -21.77 3.56 11.58
CA GLN A 533 -21.76 2.15 11.96
C GLN A 533 -22.58 1.31 10.99
N GLN A 534 -23.72 1.84 10.54
CA GLN A 534 -24.65 1.13 9.66
C GLN A 534 -24.09 0.91 8.25
N ILE A 535 -23.31 1.85 7.72
CA ILE A 535 -22.73 1.74 6.37
C ILE A 535 -21.82 0.50 6.20
N PHE A 536 -21.25 -0.04 7.27
CA PHE A 536 -20.47 -1.28 7.21
C PHE A 536 -21.31 -2.49 6.78
N ASP A 537 -22.63 -2.47 7.00
CA ASP A 537 -23.53 -3.56 6.63
C ASP A 537 -23.82 -3.60 5.11
N GLU A 538 -23.37 -2.59 4.36
CA GLU A 538 -23.46 -2.52 2.88
C GLU A 538 -22.30 -3.25 2.16
N TYR A 539 -21.32 -3.77 2.92
CA TYR A 539 -20.10 -4.38 2.41
C TYR A 539 -19.89 -5.79 2.97
N THR A 540 -19.52 -6.71 2.08
CA THR A 540 -19.14 -8.09 2.42
C THR A 540 -17.70 -8.15 2.96
N LYS A 541 -17.32 -9.29 3.54
CA LYS A 541 -15.95 -9.49 4.04
C LYS A 541 -14.91 -9.54 2.93
N GLU A 542 -15.31 -9.99 1.74
CA GLU A 542 -14.48 -10.04 0.54
C GLU A 542 -14.20 -8.62 0.01
N GLU A 543 -15.16 -7.71 0.16
CA GLU A 543 -15.02 -6.31 -0.23
C GLU A 543 -14.27 -5.48 0.82
N LEU A 544 -14.45 -5.78 2.12
CA LEU A 544 -13.77 -5.13 3.24
C LEU A 544 -13.52 -6.13 4.38
N ALA A 545 -12.28 -6.58 4.53
CA ALA A 545 -11.95 -7.69 5.43
C ALA A 545 -11.87 -7.27 6.91
N ILE A 546 -11.55 -6.00 7.19
CA ILE A 546 -11.45 -5.48 8.57
C ILE A 546 -12.82 -5.49 9.26
N THR A 547 -12.85 -5.99 10.50
CA THR A 547 -14.10 -6.14 11.26
C THR A 547 -14.39 -4.88 12.10
N PRO A 548 -15.54 -4.20 11.92
CA PRO A 548 -15.90 -3.06 12.77
C PRO A 548 -16.32 -3.51 14.17
N LEU A 549 -15.84 -2.81 15.19
CA LEU A 549 -16.34 -2.88 16.57
C LEU A 549 -17.19 -1.64 16.84
N LYS A 550 -18.52 -1.83 16.79
CA LYS A 550 -19.53 -0.76 16.91
C LYS A 550 -19.81 -0.48 18.39
N PHE A 551 -19.49 0.73 18.86
CA PHE A 551 -19.73 1.17 20.24
C PHE A 551 -20.84 2.23 20.31
N GLU A 552 -21.76 2.08 21.26
CA GLU A 552 -22.78 3.07 21.56
C GLU A 552 -22.22 4.27 22.35
N HIS A 553 -23.05 5.28 22.57
CA HIS A 553 -22.67 6.44 23.36
C HIS A 553 -22.25 6.04 24.78
N THR A 554 -21.01 6.38 25.14
CA THR A 554 -20.42 6.07 26.45
C THR A 554 -20.31 7.30 27.33
N PHE A 555 -20.59 7.14 28.61
CA PHE A 555 -20.63 8.23 29.60
C PHE A 555 -20.25 7.70 30.98
N HIS A 556 -19.84 8.61 31.88
CA HIS A 556 -19.70 8.25 33.30
C HIS A 556 -21.07 8.34 33.97
N CYS A 557 -21.52 7.26 34.63
CA CYS A 557 -22.75 7.25 35.40
C CYS A 557 -22.42 7.26 36.89
N THR A 558 -22.86 8.29 37.61
CA THR A 558 -22.61 8.42 39.05
C THR A 558 -23.32 7.34 39.87
N ALA A 559 -24.50 6.89 39.43
CA ALA A 559 -25.23 5.80 40.07
C ALA A 559 -24.57 4.43 39.85
N CYS A 560 -23.96 4.18 38.68
CA CYS A 560 -23.18 2.96 38.44
C CYS A 560 -21.76 3.04 39.03
N GLY A 561 -21.30 4.22 39.42
CA GLY A 561 -19.94 4.44 39.93
C GLY A 561 -18.83 4.31 38.88
N GLY A 562 -19.15 4.47 37.58
CA GLY A 562 -18.14 4.28 36.53
C GLY A 562 -18.61 4.56 35.10
N MET A 563 -17.73 4.24 34.15
CA MET A 563 -18.02 4.34 32.72
C MET A 563 -19.04 3.26 32.30
N ALA A 564 -20.03 3.66 31.51
CA ALA A 564 -21.03 2.76 30.96
C ALA A 564 -21.46 3.23 29.56
N SER A 565 -22.32 2.45 28.90
CA SER A 565 -23.01 2.82 27.67
C SER A 565 -24.52 2.68 27.84
N GLU A 566 -25.29 3.05 26.81
CA GLU A 566 -26.74 2.82 26.75
C GLU A 566 -27.10 1.33 26.84
N ARG A 567 -26.17 0.42 26.51
CA ARG A 567 -26.37 -1.04 26.66
C ARG A 567 -26.14 -1.56 28.07
N THR A 568 -25.34 -0.87 28.88
CA THR A 568 -24.87 -1.40 30.18
C THR A 568 -25.36 -0.60 31.37
N CYS A 569 -25.92 0.60 31.15
CA CYS A 569 -26.51 1.43 32.19
C CYS A 569 -28.04 1.45 32.08
N PRO A 570 -28.79 1.04 33.13
CA PRO A 570 -30.25 1.10 33.12
C PRO A 570 -30.81 2.49 33.48
N HIS A 571 -29.97 3.41 33.95
CA HIS A 571 -30.39 4.72 34.45
C HIS A 571 -30.71 5.70 33.31
N ASP A 572 -31.58 6.67 33.59
CA ASP A 572 -31.90 7.77 32.68
C ASP A 572 -30.71 8.74 32.49
N THR A 573 -30.93 9.91 31.90
CA THR A 573 -29.85 10.87 31.62
C THR A 573 -29.35 11.64 32.84
N LYS A 574 -30.11 11.71 33.93
CA LYS A 574 -29.78 12.55 35.10
C LYS A 574 -28.45 12.18 35.77
N PRO A 575 -28.12 10.89 36.02
CA PRO A 575 -26.83 10.53 36.62
C PRO A 575 -25.68 10.45 35.61
N ARG A 576 -25.89 10.83 34.34
CA ARG A 576 -24.86 10.71 33.28
C ARG A 576 -24.08 12.01 33.16
N LEU A 577 -22.77 11.94 33.36
CA LEU A 577 -21.86 13.05 33.07
C LEU A 577 -21.49 13.02 31.58
N VAL A 578 -21.95 14.04 30.85
CA VAL A 578 -21.61 14.26 29.44
C VAL A 578 -21.20 15.72 29.25
N LEU A 579 -20.00 15.95 28.73
CA LEU A 579 -19.53 17.29 28.38
C LEU A 579 -19.31 17.38 26.87
N SER A 580 -19.89 18.40 26.24
CA SER A 580 -19.64 18.69 24.83
C SER A 580 -18.24 19.26 24.64
N GLY A 581 -17.65 19.07 23.46
CA GLY A 581 -16.34 19.67 23.14
C GLY A 581 -16.35 21.19 23.28
N THR A 582 -17.46 21.86 22.96
CA THR A 582 -17.61 23.31 23.19
C THR A 582 -17.53 23.66 24.67
N LYS A 583 -18.22 22.90 25.55
CA LYS A 583 -18.18 23.16 26.99
C LYS A 583 -16.79 22.90 27.57
N VAL A 584 -16.11 21.85 27.12
CA VAL A 584 -14.72 21.55 27.54
C VAL A 584 -13.79 22.71 27.17
N ARG A 585 -13.90 23.25 25.95
CA ARG A 585 -13.07 24.39 25.52
C ARG A 585 -13.35 25.65 26.34
N GLU A 586 -14.61 25.94 26.64
CA GLU A 586 -15.01 27.05 27.51
C GLU A 586 -14.38 26.90 28.91
N LEU A 587 -14.46 25.71 29.51
CA LEU A 587 -13.85 25.44 30.82
C LEU A 587 -12.32 25.59 30.80
N LEU A 588 -11.66 25.13 29.73
CA LEU A 588 -10.20 25.31 29.55
C LEU A 588 -9.82 26.79 29.43
N GLN A 589 -10.57 27.57 28.65
CA GLN A 589 -10.33 29.01 28.46
C GLN A 589 -10.55 29.82 29.73
N LEU A 590 -11.56 29.46 30.53
CA LEU A 590 -11.87 30.11 31.80
C LEU A 590 -11.00 29.60 32.97
N GLY A 591 -10.13 28.62 32.75
CA GLY A 591 -9.32 28.01 33.80
C GLY A 591 -10.13 27.23 34.85
N LEU A 592 -11.35 26.83 34.52
CA LEU A 592 -12.27 26.13 35.42
C LEU A 592 -11.94 24.62 35.54
N PRO A 593 -12.36 23.95 36.63
CA PRO A 593 -12.17 22.52 36.80
C PRO A 593 -12.93 21.71 35.75
N ILE A 594 -12.28 20.67 35.22
CA ILE A 594 -12.89 19.61 34.42
C ILE A 594 -12.90 18.35 35.29
N PRO A 595 -14.04 17.66 35.46
CA PRO A 595 -14.12 16.46 36.29
C PRO A 595 -13.18 15.34 35.81
N GLU A 596 -12.57 14.62 36.75
CA GLU A 596 -11.66 13.50 36.43
C GLU A 596 -12.41 12.31 35.82
N GLU A 597 -13.71 12.22 36.12
CA GLU A 597 -14.65 11.30 35.50
C GLU A 597 -14.80 11.56 33.99
N PHE A 598 -14.54 12.78 33.53
CA PHE A 598 -14.54 13.12 32.11
C PHE A 598 -13.19 12.85 31.45
N SER A 599 -12.08 13.34 32.02
CA SER A 599 -10.74 13.16 31.44
C SER A 599 -9.67 13.03 32.54
N ARG A 600 -8.57 12.34 32.24
CA ARG A 600 -7.46 12.15 33.20
C ARG A 600 -6.82 13.49 33.57
N PRO A 601 -6.42 13.72 34.84
CA PRO A 601 -5.79 14.96 35.27
C PRO A 601 -4.58 15.38 34.44
N GLU A 602 -3.73 14.42 34.04
CA GLU A 602 -2.56 14.70 33.21
C GLU A 602 -2.92 15.26 31.84
N VAL A 603 -3.94 14.67 31.20
CA VAL A 603 -4.44 15.14 29.91
C VAL A 603 -5.03 16.54 30.06
N ILE A 604 -5.82 16.78 31.12
CA ILE A 604 -6.39 18.11 31.40
C ILE A 604 -5.27 19.15 31.61
N GLN A 605 -4.20 18.79 32.32
CA GLN A 605 -3.09 19.70 32.58
C GLN A 605 -2.35 20.10 31.29
N ILE A 606 -2.07 19.14 30.40
CA ILE A 606 -1.46 19.42 29.09
C ILE A 606 -2.35 20.37 28.28
N LEU A 607 -3.67 20.09 28.24
CA LEU A 607 -4.62 20.94 27.55
C LEU A 607 -4.69 22.35 28.14
N ARG A 608 -4.71 22.49 29.47
CA ARG A 608 -4.71 23.80 30.14
C ARG A 608 -3.47 24.61 29.78
N THR A 609 -2.29 23.98 29.80
CA THR A 609 -1.05 24.65 29.39
C THR A 609 -1.17 25.15 27.96
N ALA A 610 -1.62 24.32 27.02
CA ALA A 610 -1.78 24.73 25.62
C ALA A 610 -2.77 25.90 25.44
N TYR A 611 -3.91 25.88 26.13
CA TYR A 611 -4.92 26.96 26.05
C TYR A 611 -4.48 28.25 26.74
N ALA A 612 -3.66 28.17 27.79
CA ALA A 612 -3.09 29.36 28.44
C ALA A 612 -2.09 30.10 27.54
N HIS A 613 -1.32 29.36 26.73
CA HIS A 613 -0.35 29.93 25.78
C HIS A 613 -0.99 30.45 24.48
N ALA A 614 -2.24 30.07 24.18
CA ALA A 614 -2.94 30.43 22.95
C ALA A 614 -3.65 31.81 22.98
N LYS A 615 -3.41 32.67 23.98
CA LYS A 615 -3.93 34.06 23.98
C LYS A 615 -3.10 34.97 23.04
N PRO A 616 -3.71 35.66 22.06
CA PRO A 616 -3.13 36.86 21.47
C PRO A 616 -3.75 38.14 22.08
N LEU A 617 -2.89 39.13 22.31
CA LEU A 617 -3.12 40.59 22.31
C LEU A 617 -4.59 41.07 22.20
N GLN A 618 -5.19 41.41 23.34
CA GLN A 618 -5.97 42.63 23.50
C GLN A 618 -6.06 42.90 25.00
N GLU A 619 -5.17 43.78 25.47
CA GLU A 619 -5.51 44.70 26.55
C GLU A 619 -6.77 45.44 26.10
N ILE A 620 -7.93 45.03 26.61
CA ILE A 620 -9.04 45.94 26.81
C ILE A 620 -8.76 46.53 28.19
N ASP A 621 -7.93 47.57 28.20
CA ASP A 621 -7.85 48.52 29.30
C ASP A 621 -8.94 49.57 29.05
N GLN A 622 -9.74 49.79 30.10
CA GLN A 622 -10.63 50.92 30.43
C GLN A 622 -11.31 51.74 29.32
#